data_AF-Q92FW1-F1
#
_entry.id   AF-Q92FW1-F1
#
_cell.length_a   1.000
_cell.length_b   1.000
_cell.length_c   1.000
_cell.angle_alpha   90.00
_cell.angle_beta   90.00
_cell.angle_gamma   90.00
#
_symmetry.space_group_name_H-M   'P 1'
#
loop_
_entity.id
_entity.type
_entity.pdbx_description
1 polymer ?
#
loop_
_entity_poly.entity_id
_entity_poly.type
_entity_poly.pdbx_seq_one_letter_code
_entity_poly.pdbx_strand_id
1 'polypeptide(L)'
;MGKYDLALEAYNKAIEVDPSHPYAYNNKAEILRKLEKYELALEAYNKAIEIDPNYSDAYFNKSKLFDELGNYEVALEAYDRALTYRHDDDLDYSDIYII
;
A
#
# COMPACT_ATOMS: atom_id res chain seq x y z
N MET A 1 17.04 -4.39 -20.05
CA MET A 1 16.33 -3.87 -18.87
C MET A 1 14.86 -3.77 -19.22
N GLY A 2 14.01 -4.47 -18.47
CA GLY A 2 12.56 -4.35 -18.63
C GLY A 2 12.07 -3.02 -18.08
N LYS A 3 10.88 -2.56 -18.52
CA LYS A 3 10.28 -1.32 -18.00
C LYS A 3 10.13 -1.31 -16.48
N TYR A 4 9.91 -2.49 -15.88
CA TYR A 4 9.81 -2.67 -14.43
C TYR A 4 11.15 -2.49 -13.69
N ASP A 5 12.28 -2.87 -14.29
CA ASP A 5 13.60 -2.72 -13.67
C ASP A 5 13.96 -1.22 -13.53
N LEU A 6 13.71 -0.44 -14.58
CA LEU A 6 13.94 1.01 -14.57
C LEU A 6 13.04 1.73 -13.56
N ALA A 7 11.78 1.29 -13.44
CA ALA A 7 10.85 1.87 -12.48
C ALA A 7 11.25 1.55 -11.03
N LEU A 8 11.73 0.33 -10.75
CA LEU A 8 12.29 -0.03 -9.44
C LEU A 8 13.51 0.81 -9.10
N GLU A 9 14.42 1.02 -10.06
CA GLU A 9 15.59 1.88 -9.85
C GLU A 9 15.19 3.33 -9.53
N ALA A 10 14.20 3.86 -10.25
CA ALA A 10 13.69 5.21 -10.00
C ALA A 10 13.09 5.36 -8.60
N TYR A 11 12.27 4.40 -8.15
CA TYR A 11 11.71 4.44 -6.79
C TYR A 11 12.74 4.19 -5.70
N ASN A 12 13.75 3.35 -5.94
CA ASN A 12 14.87 3.20 -5.01
C ASN A 12 15.62 4.53 -4.82
N LYS A 13 15.91 5.25 -5.92
CA LYS A 13 16.53 6.59 -5.82
C LYS A 13 15.63 7.59 -5.10
N ALA A 14 14.32 7.56 -5.35
CA ALA A 14 13.37 8.41 -4.62
C ALA A 14 13.40 8.13 -3.12
N ILE A 15 13.47 6.85 -2.72
CA ILE A 15 13.58 6.41 -1.31
C ILE A 15 14.94 6.80 -0.70
N GLU A 16 16.03 6.74 -1.47
CA GLU A 16 17.35 7.19 -1.01
C GLU A 16 17.37 8.69 -0.71
N VAL A 17 16.68 9.49 -1.53
CA VAL A 17 16.57 10.95 -1.36
C VAL A 17 15.61 11.30 -0.23
N ASP A 18 14.47 10.63 -0.17
CA ASP A 18 13.46 10.79 0.87
C ASP A 18 12.93 9.43 1.36
N PRO A 19 13.51 8.90 2.45
CA PRO A 19 13.08 7.65 3.05
C PRO A 19 11.69 7.70 3.68
N SER A 20 11.11 8.90 3.84
CA SER A 20 9.80 9.15 4.44
C SER A 20 8.71 9.43 3.41
N HIS A 21 8.93 9.07 2.13
CA HIS A 21 7.95 9.26 1.08
C HIS A 21 7.05 8.02 0.86
N PRO A 22 5.82 7.97 1.40
CA PRO A 22 4.99 6.75 1.38
C PRO A 22 4.60 6.32 -0.05
N TYR A 23 4.39 7.29 -0.95
CA TYR A 23 4.07 7.05 -2.36
C TYR A 23 5.17 6.25 -3.09
N ALA A 24 6.45 6.50 -2.80
CA ALA A 24 7.55 5.78 -3.43
C ALA A 24 7.55 4.29 -3.02
N TYR A 25 7.26 4.00 -1.75
CA TYR A 25 7.12 2.62 -1.27
C TYR A 25 5.89 1.93 -1.86
N ASN A 26 4.73 2.59 -1.91
CA ASN A 26 3.52 2.03 -2.53
C ASN A 26 3.73 1.69 -4.01
N ASN A 27 4.32 2.60 -4.79
CA ASN A 27 4.54 2.36 -6.22
C ASN A 27 5.64 1.30 -6.47
N LYS A 28 6.67 1.25 -5.62
CA LYS A 28 7.66 0.17 -5.62
C LYS A 28 6.99 -1.18 -5.34
N ALA A 29 6.10 -1.24 -4.35
CA ALA A 29 5.34 -2.44 -4.01
C ALA A 29 4.46 -2.92 -5.16
N GLU A 30 3.79 -2.01 -5.87
CA GLU A 30 2.96 -2.36 -7.02
C GLU A 30 3.77 -3.02 -8.15
N ILE A 31 4.98 -2.51 -8.41
CA ILE A 31 5.88 -3.13 -9.39
C ILE A 31 6.36 -4.50 -8.92
N LEU A 32 6.73 -4.63 -7.65
CA LEU A 32 7.13 -5.92 -7.07
C LEU A 32 6.01 -6.95 -7.17
N ARG A 33 4.75 -6.54 -6.92
CA ARG A 33 3.57 -7.39 -7.10
C ARG A 33 3.40 -7.83 -8.56
N LYS A 34 3.54 -6.91 -9.54
CA LYS A 34 3.49 -7.23 -10.98
C LYS A 34 4.62 -8.16 -11.44
N LEU A 35 5.72 -8.21 -10.68
CA LEU A 35 6.83 -9.14 -10.89
C LEU A 35 6.69 -10.42 -10.05
N GLU A 36 5.54 -10.63 -9.40
CA GLU A 36 5.24 -11.78 -8.53
C GLU A 36 6.19 -11.92 -7.31
N LYS A 37 6.86 -10.82 -6.94
CA LYS A 37 7.71 -10.74 -5.74
C LYS A 37 6.88 -10.33 -4.53
N TYR A 38 5.94 -11.19 -4.15
CA TYR A 38 4.87 -10.86 -3.22
C TYR A 38 5.34 -10.49 -1.81
N GLU A 39 6.36 -11.16 -1.27
CA GLU A 39 6.91 -10.86 0.05
C GLU A 39 7.51 -9.45 0.09
N LEU A 40 8.30 -9.11 -0.93
CA LEU A 40 8.92 -7.78 -1.05
C LEU A 40 7.87 -6.68 -1.32
N ALA A 41 6.80 -7.01 -2.05
CA ALA A 41 5.67 -6.10 -2.23
C ALA A 41 4.97 -5.81 -0.91
N LEU A 42 4.72 -6.85 -0.10
CA LEU A 42 4.09 -6.71 1.22
C LEU A 42 4.95 -5.87 2.16
N GLU A 43 6.26 -6.09 2.21
CA GLU A 43 7.19 -5.26 2.98
C GLU A 43 7.11 -3.79 2.59
N ALA A 44 7.09 -3.51 1.28
CA ALA A 44 7.01 -2.14 0.78
C ALA A 44 5.64 -1.48 1.06
N TYR A 45 4.52 -2.19 0.92
CA TYR A 45 3.21 -1.67 1.34
C TYR A 45 3.16 -1.39 2.85
N ASN A 46 3.69 -2.30 3.67
CA ASN A 46 3.77 -2.09 5.11
C ASN A 46 4.62 -0.87 5.46
N LYS A 47 5.70 -0.63 4.71
CA LYS A 47 6.54 0.56 4.95
C LYS A 47 5.83 1.86 4.58
N ALA A 48 5.06 1.86 3.49
CA ALA A 48 4.20 3.00 3.13
C ALA A 48 3.20 3.32 4.26
N ILE A 49 2.56 2.28 4.82
CA ILE A 49 1.61 2.39 5.95
C ILE A 49 2.30 2.83 7.25
N GLU A 50 3.52 2.37 7.51
CA GLU A 50 4.29 2.79 8.70
C GLU A 50 4.63 4.29 8.64
N ILE A 51 4.94 4.78 7.44
CA ILE A 51 5.27 6.19 7.19
C ILE A 51 4.01 7.06 7.25
N ASP A 52 2.93 6.61 6.60
CA ASP A 52 1.64 7.27 6.60
C ASP A 52 0.53 6.25 6.91
N PRO A 53 0.12 6.15 8.19
CA PRO A 53 -0.94 5.24 8.62
C PRO A 53 -2.32 5.55 8.02
N ASN A 54 -2.50 6.72 7.41
CA ASN A 54 -3.76 7.11 6.78
C ASN A 54 -3.72 6.90 5.26
N TYR A 55 -2.63 6.32 4.71
CA TYR A 55 -2.48 6.19 3.28
C TYR A 55 -3.35 5.08 2.69
N SER A 56 -4.59 5.45 2.34
CA SER A 56 -5.65 4.55 1.87
C SER A 56 -5.23 3.68 0.66
N ASP A 57 -4.49 4.24 -0.29
CA ASP A 57 -4.01 3.48 -1.47
C ASP A 57 -3.09 2.30 -1.07
N ALA A 58 -2.24 2.48 -0.05
CA ALA A 58 -1.34 1.41 0.39
C ALA A 58 -2.12 0.24 1.01
N TYR A 59 -3.17 0.53 1.77
CA TYR A 59 -4.09 -0.49 2.29
C TYR A 59 -4.87 -1.18 1.17
N PHE A 60 -5.40 -0.43 0.21
CA PHE A 60 -6.11 -0.98 -0.94
C PHE A 60 -5.24 -1.89 -1.78
N ASN A 61 -4.01 -1.47 -2.10
CA ASN A 61 -3.09 -2.26 -2.89
C ASN A 61 -2.56 -3.49 -2.14
N LYS A 62 -2.39 -3.39 -0.81
CA LYS A 62 -2.10 -4.53 0.06
C LYS A 62 -3.27 -5.53 0.10
N SER A 63 -4.52 -5.06 0.14
CA SER A 63 -5.71 -5.91 0.05
C SER A 63 -5.73 -6.69 -1.27
N LYS A 64 -5.50 -6.01 -2.40
CA LYS A 64 -5.41 -6.66 -3.72
C LYS A 64 -4.32 -7.72 -3.80
N LEU A 65 -3.17 -7.49 -3.14
CA LEU A 65 -2.11 -8.50 -3.04
C LEU A 65 -2.61 -9.76 -2.30
N PHE A 66 -3.33 -9.61 -1.20
CA PHE A 66 -3.88 -10.76 -0.46
C PHE A 66 -5.02 -11.47 -1.21
N ASP A 67 -5.84 -10.74 -1.95
CA ASP A 67 -6.87 -11.30 -2.84
C ASP A 67 -6.23 -12.18 -3.93
N GLU A 68 -5.15 -11.70 -4.56
CA GLU A 68 -4.38 -12.48 -5.56
C GLU A 68 -3.74 -13.74 -4.97
N LEU A 69 -3.38 -13.72 -3.67
CA LEU A 69 -2.85 -14.86 -2.94
C LEU A 69 -3.93 -15.80 -2.38
N GLY A 70 -5.22 -15.47 -2.55
CA GLY A 70 -6.36 -16.24 -2.04
C GLY A 70 -6.56 -16.13 -0.52
N ASN A 71 -5.94 -15.14 0.13
CA ASN A 71 -6.09 -14.89 1.56
C ASN A 71 -7.15 -13.81 1.81
N TYR A 72 -8.41 -14.19 1.60
CA TYR A 72 -9.54 -13.25 1.59
C TYR A 72 -9.83 -12.59 2.95
N GLU A 73 -9.55 -13.27 4.07
CA GLU A 73 -9.76 -12.71 5.41
C GLU A 73 -8.86 -11.48 5.64
N VAL A 74 -7.56 -11.63 5.36
CA VAL A 74 -6.59 -10.53 5.47
C VAL A 74 -6.83 -9.45 4.41
N ALA A 75 -7.29 -9.85 3.21
CA ALA A 75 -7.67 -8.90 2.16
C ALA A 75 -8.84 -8.00 2.61
N LEU A 76 -9.85 -8.57 3.27
CA LEU A 76 -11.01 -7.83 3.76
C LEU A 76 -10.62 -6.82 4.84
N GLU A 77 -9.81 -7.23 5.82
CA GLU A 77 -9.31 -6.32 6.86
C GLU A 77 -8.54 -5.12 6.28
N ALA A 78 -7.68 -5.37 5.29
CA ALA A 78 -6.94 -4.31 4.61
C ALA A 78 -7.86 -3.40 3.78
N TYR A 79 -8.91 -3.95 3.16
CA TYR A 79 -9.89 -3.16 2.41
C TYR A 79 -10.73 -2.28 3.32
N ASP A 80 -11.19 -2.80 4.46
CA ASP A 80 -11.94 -2.03 5.45
C ASP A 80 -11.12 -0.84 5.97
N ARG A 81 -9.82 -1.06 6.25
CA ARG A 81 -8.89 0.03 6.59
C ARG A 81 -8.75 1.06 5.49
N ALA A 82 -8.62 0.63 4.23
CA ALA A 82 -8.55 1.54 3.09
C ALA A 82 -9.81 2.41 2.99
N LEU A 83 -10.99 1.83 3.24
CA LEU A 83 -12.26 2.55 3.26
C LEU A 83 -12.33 3.56 4.42
N THR A 84 -11.91 3.18 5.63
CA THR A 84 -11.87 4.10 6.78
C THR A 84 -11.06 5.34 6.45
N TYR A 85 -9.82 5.17 5.96
CA TYR A 85 -8.93 6.31 5.73
C TYR A 85 -9.25 7.12 4.46
N ARG A 86 -9.82 6.48 3.43
CA ARG A 86 -10.36 7.20 2.28
C ARG A 86 -11.56 8.08 2.68
N HIS A 87 -12.29 7.67 3.72
CA HIS A 87 -13.43 8.44 4.22
C HIS A 87 -12.98 9.59 5.14
N ASP A 88 -11.95 9.39 5.96
CA ASP A 88 -11.36 10.44 6.80
C ASP A 88 -10.77 11.61 5.98
N ASP A 89 -10.26 11.35 4.77
CA ASP A 89 -9.80 12.41 3.85
C ASP A 89 -10.95 13.30 3.32
N ASP A 90 -12.20 12.81 3.33
CA ASP A 90 -13.37 13.54 2.82
C ASP A 90 -14.31 14.04 3.93
N LEU A 91 -14.46 13.36 5.08
CA LEU A 91 -15.36 13.76 6.18
C LEU A 91 -14.94 13.15 7.54
N ASP A 92 -14.88 14.00 8.57
CA ASP A 92 -14.76 13.65 10.00
C ASP A 92 -15.97 12.79 10.43
N TYR A 93 -15.83 11.45 10.39
CA TYR A 93 -16.86 10.52 10.86
C TYR A 93 -16.50 9.95 12.24
N SER A 94 -16.54 10.82 13.25
CA SER A 94 -16.50 10.41 14.65
C SER A 94 -17.75 9.62 15.12
N ASP A 95 -18.75 9.34 14.26
CA ASP A 95 -20.09 8.92 14.71
C ASP A 95 -20.73 7.72 13.96
N ILE A 96 -20.01 6.63 13.61
CA ILE A 96 -20.68 5.40 13.10
C ILE A 96 -20.29 4.11 13.82
N TYR A 97 -19.88 4.18 15.10
CA TYR A 97 -19.98 3.03 16.00
C TYR A 97 -20.41 3.44 17.41
N ILE A 98 -21.69 3.83 17.56
CA ILE A 98 -22.40 3.68 18.83
C ILE A 98 -23.69 2.86 18.58
N ILE A 99 -23.62 1.61 19.04
CA ILE A 99 -24.65 0.57 19.27
C ILE A 99 -25.18 -0.14 18.02
#